data_AF-A0A938C183-F1
#
_entry.id   AF-A0A938C183-F1
#
_cell.length_a   1.000
_cell.length_b   1.000
_cell.length_c   1.000
_cell.angle_alpha   90.00
_cell.angle_beta   90.00
_cell.angle_gamma   90.00
#
_symmetry.space_group_name_H-M   'P 1'
#
loop_
_entity.id
_entity.type
_entity.pdbx_description
1 polymer ?
#
loop_
_entity_poly.entity_id
_entity_poly.type
_entity_poly.pdbx_seq_one_letter_code
_entity_poly.pdbx_strand_id
1 'polypeptide(L)'
;WLDYRLYDTMPGTKGGLWTYRRLIEGERFGCNDLTMFNWPGNDYRDRSILDCPVLEAARALQDAKRVSLGFLHWLQTEAPAIGARLGAPEIRLRPEAMGTADGLSKYPYIREARRIRAKKTIIEQEVSALHQPGPRAVHFADSVGVGWYPIDIHRSGPDDVGASCRTRPFQIPLGALLPVRLTNLIAGGKNLGTTHITNGCYRLHPVEWNIGEAAGALAAYALGEQVAPAAVRERPELLERFQRRLLEQGVPIAWLVEVGIGEARFLSCQQEFMIRNFHQGAKP
;
A
#
# COMPACT_ATOMS: atom_id res chain seq x y z
N TRP A 1 0.18 24.14 1.67
CA TRP A 1 -0.01 23.30 0.47
C TRP A 1 0.98 23.77 -0.58
N LEU A 2 1.48 22.88 -1.43
CA LEU A 2 2.42 23.24 -2.50
C LEU A 2 1.63 23.65 -3.75
N ASP A 3 2.04 24.74 -4.39
CA ASP A 3 1.47 25.17 -5.66
C ASP A 3 2.15 24.44 -6.80
N TYR A 4 1.36 23.71 -7.59
CA TYR A 4 1.83 22.98 -8.75
C TYR A 4 1.30 23.63 -10.03
N ARG A 5 2.13 23.57 -11.07
CA ARG A 5 1.72 23.79 -12.46
C ARG A 5 1.87 22.50 -13.24
N LEU A 6 1.20 22.41 -14.37
CA LEU A 6 1.19 21.21 -15.18
C LEU A 6 2.58 20.85 -15.69
N TYR A 7 3.28 21.81 -16.29
CA TYR A 7 4.57 21.57 -16.93
C TYR A 7 5.74 22.20 -16.15
N ASP A 8 5.53 23.34 -15.49
CA ASP A 8 6.60 24.02 -14.75
C ASP A 8 6.95 23.31 -13.45
N THR A 9 8.24 23.32 -13.13
CA THR A 9 8.71 22.99 -11.77
C THR A 9 8.61 24.23 -10.89
N MET A 10 7.73 24.19 -9.90
CA MET A 10 7.53 25.28 -8.95
C MET A 10 8.51 25.18 -7.76
N PRO A 11 8.87 26.30 -7.10
CA PRO A 11 9.73 26.27 -5.92
C PRO A 11 9.23 25.28 -4.85
N GLY A 12 10.10 24.39 -4.38
CA GLY A 12 9.77 23.37 -3.38
C GLY A 12 9.03 22.13 -3.91
N THR A 13 8.73 22.08 -5.22
CA THR A 13 8.18 20.88 -5.87
C THR A 13 9.30 20.01 -6.47
N LYS A 14 9.02 18.72 -6.69
CA LYS A 14 9.96 17.80 -7.37
C LYS A 14 9.81 17.80 -8.90
N GLY A 15 8.97 18.68 -9.44
CA GLY A 15 8.57 18.74 -10.85
C GLY A 15 7.16 19.30 -11.01
N GLY A 16 6.72 19.45 -12.26
CA GLY A 16 5.33 19.74 -12.59
C GLY A 16 4.41 18.53 -12.40
N LEU A 17 3.10 18.75 -12.46
CA LEU A 17 2.11 17.66 -12.37
C LEU A 17 2.34 16.60 -13.46
N TRP A 18 2.72 17.02 -14.67
CA TRP A 18 2.96 16.13 -15.80
C TRP A 18 4.14 15.18 -15.55
N THR A 19 5.23 15.68 -14.97
CA THR A 19 6.45 14.89 -14.73
C THR A 19 6.40 14.05 -13.47
N TYR A 20 5.52 14.36 -12.51
CA TYR A 20 5.42 13.66 -11.22
C TYR A 20 5.24 12.14 -11.34
N ARG A 21 4.44 11.67 -12.29
CA ARG A 21 4.18 10.24 -12.58
C ARG A 21 4.30 9.92 -14.07
N ARG A 22 5.27 10.55 -14.73
CA ARG A 22 5.56 10.29 -16.14
C ARG A 22 6.08 8.87 -16.31
N LEU A 23 5.41 8.12 -17.18
CA LEU A 23 5.74 6.74 -17.53
C LEU A 23 6.67 6.69 -18.75
N ILE A 24 6.43 7.55 -19.74
CA ILE A 24 7.23 7.64 -20.96
C ILE A 24 7.61 9.11 -21.18
N GLU A 25 8.91 9.33 -21.36
CA GLU A 25 9.48 10.61 -21.82
C GLU A 25 9.72 10.52 -23.33
N GLY A 26 8.82 11.12 -24.09
CA GLY A 26 8.70 11.01 -25.52
C GLY A 26 9.99 11.27 -26.29
N GLU A 27 10.77 12.29 -25.89
CA GLU A 27 12.06 12.60 -26.51
C GLU A 27 13.05 11.44 -26.39
N ARG A 28 13.11 10.77 -25.24
CA ARG A 28 14.01 9.63 -25.01
C ARG A 28 13.55 8.36 -25.72
N PHE A 29 12.24 8.23 -25.92
CA PHE A 29 11.62 7.03 -26.49
C PHE A 29 11.18 7.20 -27.96
N GLY A 30 11.42 8.36 -28.58
CA GLY A 30 10.99 8.67 -29.95
C GLY A 30 9.47 8.62 -30.16
N CYS A 31 8.67 8.91 -29.13
CA CYS A 31 7.21 8.90 -29.21
C CYS A 31 6.58 10.05 -28.39
N ASN A 32 5.27 10.02 -28.16
CA ASN A 32 4.62 11.03 -27.30
C ASN A 32 4.83 10.72 -25.82
N ASP A 33 4.94 11.75 -24.99
CA ASP A 33 4.93 11.62 -23.53
C ASP A 33 3.67 10.86 -23.05
N LEU A 34 3.83 10.06 -22.00
CA LEU A 34 2.73 9.38 -21.31
C LEU A 34 2.89 9.57 -19.81
N THR A 35 1.85 10.07 -19.15
CA THR A 35 1.82 10.26 -17.70
C THR A 35 0.54 9.68 -17.10
N MET A 36 0.62 9.21 -15.85
CA MET A 36 -0.53 8.70 -15.10
C MET A 36 -0.86 9.64 -13.95
N PHE A 37 -1.99 10.35 -14.04
CA PHE A 37 -2.41 11.28 -13.00
C PHE A 37 -3.08 10.60 -11.81
N ASN A 38 -2.56 10.88 -10.62
CA ASN A 38 -3.20 10.63 -9.33
C ASN A 38 -2.92 11.87 -8.46
N TRP A 39 -3.96 12.63 -8.12
CA TRP A 39 -3.81 13.91 -7.45
C TRP A 39 -4.94 14.17 -6.44
N PRO A 40 -4.66 14.82 -5.29
CA PRO A 40 -5.73 15.28 -4.41
C PRO A 40 -6.74 16.14 -5.18
N GLY A 41 -7.97 15.62 -5.35
CA GLY A 41 -9.02 16.28 -6.12
C GLY A 41 -9.68 15.40 -7.19
N ASN A 42 -9.01 14.34 -7.66
CA ASN A 42 -9.60 13.39 -8.61
C ASN A 42 -10.01 12.04 -7.96
N ASP A 43 -10.10 12.01 -6.63
CA ASP A 43 -10.62 10.88 -5.85
C ASP A 43 -12.15 10.94 -5.74
N TYR A 44 -12.84 9.87 -6.16
CA TYR A 44 -14.27 9.71 -5.93
C TYR A 44 -14.55 9.16 -4.54
N ARG A 45 -15.44 9.83 -3.78
CA ARG A 45 -15.74 9.51 -2.37
C ARG A 45 -17.22 9.57 -2.01
N ASP A 46 -18.11 9.78 -2.97
CA ASP A 46 -19.52 10.06 -2.67
C ASP A 46 -20.33 8.77 -2.44
N ARG A 47 -19.89 7.64 -2.98
CA ARG A 47 -20.58 6.34 -2.86
C ARG A 47 -19.60 5.18 -2.73
N SER A 48 -20.00 4.19 -1.94
CA SER A 48 -19.34 2.90 -1.85
C SER A 48 -19.81 1.95 -2.96
N ILE A 49 -18.92 1.08 -3.43
CA ILE A 49 -19.25 -0.07 -4.29
C ILE A 49 -19.43 -1.36 -3.46
N LEU A 50 -19.33 -1.27 -2.13
CA LEU A 50 -19.49 -2.37 -1.19
C LEU A 50 -20.85 -2.27 -0.51
N ASP A 51 -21.47 -3.42 -0.23
CA ASP A 51 -22.73 -3.55 0.51
C ASP A 51 -23.93 -2.78 -0.10
N CYS A 52 -23.92 -2.56 -1.42
CA CYS A 52 -25.00 -1.89 -2.14
C CYS A 52 -25.54 -2.75 -3.30
N PRO A 53 -26.78 -2.48 -3.77
CA PRO A 53 -27.32 -3.13 -4.97
C PRO A 53 -26.42 -2.91 -6.19
N VAL A 54 -26.42 -3.88 -7.12
CA VAL A 54 -25.59 -3.86 -8.34
C VAL A 54 -25.76 -2.56 -9.13
N LEU A 55 -26.99 -2.06 -9.23
CA LEU A 55 -27.28 -0.81 -9.94
C LEU A 55 -26.61 0.41 -9.27
N GLU A 56 -26.53 0.44 -7.95
CA GLU A 56 -25.88 1.53 -7.21
C GLU A 56 -24.36 1.45 -7.33
N ALA A 57 -23.78 0.25 -7.24
CA ALA A 57 -22.37 0.05 -7.50
C ALA A 57 -22.00 0.50 -8.93
N ALA A 58 -22.81 0.15 -9.92
CA ALA A 58 -22.61 0.58 -11.30
C ALA A 58 -22.69 2.11 -11.45
N ARG A 59 -23.65 2.77 -10.77
CA ARG A 59 -23.75 4.24 -10.74
C ARG A 59 -22.52 4.88 -10.10
N ALA A 60 -22.07 4.38 -8.95
CA ALA A 60 -20.86 4.86 -8.28
C ALA A 60 -19.61 4.76 -9.17
N LEU A 61 -19.46 3.65 -9.91
CA LEU A 61 -18.36 3.49 -10.87
C LEU A 61 -18.45 4.49 -12.03
N GLN A 62 -19.64 4.77 -12.56
CA GLN A 62 -19.82 5.78 -13.61
C GLN A 62 -19.56 7.19 -13.10
N ASP A 63 -19.99 7.52 -11.88
CA ASP A 63 -19.71 8.81 -11.25
C ASP A 63 -18.21 9.00 -11.01
N ALA A 64 -17.50 7.95 -10.57
CA ALA A 64 -16.04 7.98 -10.43
C ALA A 64 -15.33 8.26 -11.78
N LYS A 65 -15.83 7.68 -12.87
CA LYS A 65 -15.34 8.00 -14.23
C LYS A 65 -15.59 9.46 -14.58
N ARG A 66 -16.78 10.00 -14.28
CA ARG A 66 -17.11 11.42 -14.52
C ARG A 66 -16.20 12.36 -13.74
N VAL A 67 -15.84 12.04 -12.50
CA VAL A 67 -14.85 12.82 -11.74
C VAL A 67 -13.50 12.83 -12.45
N SER A 68 -13.05 11.67 -12.95
CA SER A 68 -11.78 11.58 -13.70
C SER A 68 -11.81 12.39 -15.01
N LEU A 69 -12.92 12.34 -15.74
CA LEU A 69 -13.13 13.10 -16.97
C LEU A 69 -13.26 14.60 -16.71
N GLY A 70 -13.93 15.00 -15.62
CA GLY A 70 -14.01 16.39 -15.18
C GLY A 70 -12.64 16.94 -14.81
N PHE A 71 -11.80 16.15 -14.13
CA PHE A 71 -10.42 16.51 -13.85
C PHE A 71 -9.59 16.69 -15.13
N LEU A 72 -9.75 15.79 -16.12
CA LEU A 72 -9.12 15.95 -17.43
C LEU A 72 -9.61 17.23 -18.14
N HIS A 73 -10.91 17.49 -18.13
CA HIS A 73 -11.46 18.70 -18.74
C HIS A 73 -10.85 19.96 -18.11
N TRP A 74 -10.78 20.01 -16.77
CA TRP A 74 -10.13 21.10 -16.05
C TRP A 74 -8.64 21.24 -16.44
N LEU A 75 -7.90 20.14 -16.60
CA LEU A 75 -6.52 20.18 -17.11
C LEU A 75 -6.45 20.80 -18.51
N GLN A 76 -7.43 20.52 -19.37
CA GLN A 76 -7.46 21.02 -20.74
C GLN A 76 -7.83 22.49 -20.85
N THR A 77 -8.66 23.01 -19.94
CA THR A 77 -9.27 24.35 -20.06
C THR A 77 -8.72 25.39 -19.08
N GLU A 78 -8.46 25.00 -17.83
CA GLU A 78 -8.36 25.96 -16.71
C GLU A 78 -7.11 25.76 -15.85
N ALA A 79 -6.53 24.56 -15.82
CA ALA A 79 -5.38 24.28 -14.96
C ALA A 79 -4.18 25.18 -15.29
N PRO A 80 -3.44 25.69 -14.29
CA PRO A 80 -2.18 26.39 -14.52
C PRO A 80 -1.19 25.51 -15.27
N ALA A 81 -0.93 25.81 -16.55
CA ALA A 81 -0.17 24.94 -17.43
C ALA A 81 1.33 25.26 -17.39
N ILE A 82 1.70 26.40 -17.99
CA ILE A 82 3.08 26.90 -18.11
C ILE A 82 3.07 28.43 -18.13
N GLY A 83 3.94 29.07 -17.34
CA GLY A 83 3.97 30.52 -17.23
C GLY A 83 2.61 31.10 -16.84
N ALA A 84 2.05 31.96 -17.69
CA ALA A 84 0.71 32.55 -17.54
C ALA A 84 -0.40 31.76 -18.29
N ARG A 85 -0.05 30.72 -19.05
CA ARG A 85 -1.01 29.93 -19.82
C ARG A 85 -1.84 29.05 -18.90
N LEU A 86 -3.16 29.09 -19.08
CA LEU A 86 -4.11 28.15 -18.50
C LEU A 86 -4.51 27.11 -19.56
N GLY A 87 -4.73 25.88 -19.11
CA GLY A 87 -5.22 24.78 -19.93
C GLY A 87 -4.17 24.16 -20.88
N ALA A 88 -4.32 22.85 -21.07
CA ALA A 88 -3.54 22.03 -21.99
C ALA A 88 -4.47 21.20 -22.90
N PRO A 89 -5.12 21.82 -23.92
CA PRO A 89 -6.04 21.13 -24.83
C PRO A 89 -5.37 19.99 -25.62
N GLU A 90 -4.05 19.98 -25.73
CA GLU A 90 -3.27 18.92 -26.36
C GLU A 90 -3.28 17.58 -25.59
N ILE A 91 -3.64 17.60 -24.30
CA ILE A 91 -3.71 16.39 -23.48
C ILE A 91 -4.93 15.58 -23.89
N ARG A 92 -4.74 14.27 -24.04
CA ARG A 92 -5.80 13.32 -24.36
C ARG A 92 -5.59 12.01 -23.62
N LEU A 93 -6.68 11.29 -23.39
CA LEU A 93 -6.61 9.90 -22.93
C LEU A 93 -6.02 9.01 -24.02
N ARG A 94 -5.40 7.91 -23.58
CA ARG A 94 -4.73 6.95 -24.46
C ARG A 94 -5.36 5.55 -24.30
N PRO A 95 -6.49 5.26 -24.98
CA PRO A 95 -7.21 3.98 -24.92
C PRO A 95 -6.32 2.74 -25.01
N GLU A 96 -5.36 2.76 -25.93
CA GLU A 96 -4.43 1.66 -26.18
C GLU A 96 -3.48 1.38 -25.01
N ALA A 97 -3.10 2.40 -24.23
CA ALA A 97 -2.26 2.22 -23.04
C ALA A 97 -3.05 1.60 -21.89
N MET A 98 -4.32 1.95 -21.73
CA MET A 98 -5.17 1.42 -20.67
C MET A 98 -5.87 0.12 -21.06
N GLY A 99 -6.00 -0.17 -22.35
CA GLY A 99 -6.77 -1.29 -22.88
C GLY A 99 -8.27 -1.14 -22.59
N THR A 100 -8.79 0.09 -22.63
CA THR A 100 -10.20 0.44 -22.39
C THR A 100 -10.70 1.40 -23.47
N ALA A 101 -11.96 1.29 -23.86
CA ALA A 101 -12.54 2.12 -24.94
C ALA A 101 -12.58 3.62 -24.58
N ASP A 102 -12.68 3.95 -23.29
CA ASP A 102 -12.74 5.32 -22.79
C ASP A 102 -11.37 5.87 -22.34
N GLY A 103 -10.30 5.05 -22.39
CA GLY A 103 -8.96 5.44 -21.96
C GLY A 103 -8.79 5.67 -20.47
N LEU A 104 -9.76 5.27 -19.64
CA LEU A 104 -9.68 5.27 -18.18
C LEU A 104 -9.18 3.91 -17.66
N SER A 105 -8.79 3.84 -16.39
CA SER A 105 -8.32 2.59 -15.77
C SER A 105 -9.37 1.48 -15.86
N LYS A 106 -8.93 0.23 -16.13
CA LYS A 106 -9.81 -0.96 -16.16
C LYS A 106 -10.60 -1.16 -14.87
N TYR A 107 -9.98 -0.85 -13.75
CA TYR A 107 -10.57 -0.92 -12.42
C TYR A 107 -10.18 0.33 -11.62
N PRO A 108 -11.06 0.83 -10.74
CA PRO A 108 -10.68 1.89 -9.81
C PRO A 108 -9.64 1.37 -8.81
N TYR A 109 -8.73 2.25 -8.39
CA TYR A 109 -7.87 1.96 -7.26
C TYR A 109 -8.67 2.10 -5.95
N ILE A 110 -8.90 0.99 -5.26
CA ILE A 110 -9.58 0.96 -3.97
C ILE A 110 -8.55 1.02 -2.84
N ARG A 111 -8.68 2.04 -1.97
CA ARG A 111 -7.79 2.25 -0.81
C ARG A 111 -8.13 1.33 0.37
N GLU A 112 -9.41 1.01 0.55
CA GLU A 112 -9.89 0.23 1.68
C GLU A 112 -10.84 -0.88 1.21
N ALA A 113 -10.51 -2.12 1.55
CA ALA A 113 -11.29 -3.30 1.22
C ALA A 113 -12.08 -3.79 2.45
N ARG A 114 -12.99 -4.75 2.21
CA ARG A 114 -13.50 -5.60 3.31
C ARG A 114 -12.31 -6.30 3.98
N ARG A 115 -12.28 -6.26 5.31
CA ARG A 115 -11.23 -6.90 6.11
C ARG A 115 -11.75 -8.12 6.84
N ILE A 116 -10.89 -9.12 6.98
CA ILE A 116 -11.20 -10.26 7.83
C ILE A 116 -11.23 -9.82 9.30
N ARG A 117 -11.99 -10.55 10.13
CA ARG A 117 -11.72 -10.57 11.57
C ARG A 117 -10.50 -11.44 11.81
N ALA A 118 -9.33 -10.82 11.87
CA ALA A 118 -8.05 -11.49 11.97
C ALA A 118 -7.73 -11.94 13.39
N LYS A 119 -6.84 -12.93 13.53
CA LYS A 119 -6.27 -13.35 14.82
C LYS A 119 -5.43 -12.23 15.46
N LYS A 120 -4.90 -11.32 14.65
CA LYS A 120 -4.26 -10.08 15.09
C LYS A 120 -4.80 -8.91 14.28
N THR A 121 -5.45 -7.96 14.95
CA THR A 121 -5.72 -6.63 14.40
C THR A 121 -4.61 -5.69 14.83
N ILE A 122 -3.91 -5.09 13.87
CA ILE A 122 -2.84 -4.12 14.12
C ILE A 122 -3.46 -2.76 14.46
N ILE A 123 -3.06 -2.17 15.58
CA ILE A 123 -3.58 -0.87 16.07
C ILE A 123 -2.53 0.24 15.97
N GLU A 124 -2.95 1.49 16.05
CA GLU A 124 -2.08 2.66 15.85
C GLU A 124 -0.88 2.64 16.81
N GLN A 125 -1.13 2.27 18.06
CA GLN A 125 -0.14 2.24 19.14
C GLN A 125 1.05 1.35 18.80
N GLU A 126 0.88 0.38 17.92
CA GLU A 126 1.91 -0.58 17.57
C GLU A 126 2.87 -0.06 16.49
N VAL A 127 2.49 0.98 15.74
CA VAL A 127 3.25 1.45 14.56
C VAL A 127 3.54 2.95 14.54
N SER A 128 2.69 3.75 15.19
CA SER A 128 2.80 5.21 15.22
C SER A 128 4.01 5.66 16.02
N ALA A 129 4.75 6.63 15.48
CA ALA A 129 5.89 7.23 16.16
C ALA A 129 5.50 7.99 17.45
N LEU A 130 4.21 8.32 17.62
CA LEU A 130 3.68 8.90 18.86
C LEU A 130 3.69 7.90 20.02
N HIS A 131 3.51 6.61 19.72
CA HIS A 131 3.43 5.53 20.71
C HIS A 131 4.70 4.67 20.74
N GLN A 132 5.51 4.72 19.69
CA GLN A 132 6.74 3.97 19.53
C GLN A 132 7.93 4.95 19.54
N PRO A 133 8.49 5.29 20.72
CA PRO A 133 9.57 6.26 20.85
C PRO A 133 10.92 5.73 20.33
N GLY A 134 11.09 4.40 20.32
CA GLY A 134 12.26 3.71 19.79
C GLY A 134 12.38 3.80 18.26
N PRO A 135 13.46 3.27 17.68
CA PRO A 135 13.70 3.37 16.24
C PRO A 135 12.75 2.50 15.41
N ARG A 136 11.98 1.60 16.02
CA ARG A 136 11.11 0.60 15.37
C ARG A 136 9.73 0.55 16.01
N ALA A 137 8.79 -0.01 15.27
CA ALA A 137 7.46 -0.35 15.76
C ALA A 137 7.52 -1.54 16.74
N VAL A 138 6.36 -1.95 17.25
CA VAL A 138 6.25 -3.16 18.08
C VAL A 138 6.83 -4.37 17.36
N HIS A 139 7.57 -5.18 18.12
CA HIS A 139 8.06 -6.48 17.67
C HIS A 139 6.94 -7.51 17.63
N PHE A 140 6.72 -8.12 16.47
CA PHE A 140 5.84 -9.26 16.29
C PHE A 140 6.67 -10.53 16.08
N ALA A 141 6.63 -11.46 17.05
CA ALA A 141 7.35 -12.72 16.97
C ALA A 141 6.93 -13.58 15.76
N ASP A 142 5.69 -13.42 15.29
CA ASP A 142 5.13 -14.07 14.12
C ASP A 142 5.25 -13.23 12.84
N SER A 143 6.22 -12.32 12.75
CA SER A 143 6.44 -11.52 11.55
C SER A 143 6.72 -12.38 10.32
N VAL A 144 6.09 -12.02 9.20
CA VAL A 144 6.25 -12.64 7.88
C VAL A 144 6.60 -11.63 6.80
N GLY A 145 6.96 -10.42 7.22
CA GLY A 145 7.18 -9.31 6.30
C GLY A 145 7.42 -8.00 7.01
N VAL A 146 7.72 -6.96 6.26
CA VAL A 146 7.97 -5.62 6.81
C VAL A 146 7.37 -4.52 5.94
N GLY A 147 7.22 -3.34 6.53
CA GLY A 147 6.79 -2.14 5.82
C GLY A 147 7.22 -0.86 6.52
N TRP A 148 7.29 0.22 5.75
CA TRP A 148 7.47 1.55 6.32
C TRP A 148 6.80 2.60 5.45
N TYR A 149 5.72 3.16 5.97
CA TYR A 149 4.97 4.22 5.35
C TYR A 149 4.24 5.00 6.45
N PRO A 150 4.10 6.34 6.36
CA PRO A 150 3.25 7.08 7.28
C PRO A 150 1.82 6.51 7.27
N ILE A 151 1.13 6.64 8.39
CA ILE A 151 -0.33 6.56 8.37
C ILE A 151 -0.80 7.71 7.49
N ASP A 152 -1.51 7.38 6.43
CA ASP A 152 -2.01 8.31 5.41
C ASP A 152 -3.48 8.02 5.15
N ILE A 153 -4.33 8.70 5.90
CA ILE A 153 -5.78 8.55 5.86
C ILE A 153 -6.34 9.64 4.94
N HIS A 154 -7.01 9.21 3.88
CA HIS A 154 -7.77 10.08 2.99
C HIS A 154 -9.22 10.11 3.44
N ARG A 155 -9.88 11.26 3.25
CA ARG A 155 -11.31 11.40 3.55
C ARG A 155 -12.13 10.40 2.74
N SER A 156 -12.89 9.57 3.44
CA SER A 156 -13.76 8.53 2.87
C SER A 156 -15.24 8.94 2.82
N GLY A 157 -15.57 10.14 3.30
CA GLY A 157 -16.90 10.74 3.29
C GLY A 157 -16.86 12.20 3.75
N PRO A 158 -18.01 12.91 3.73
CA PRO A 158 -18.08 14.33 4.13
C PRO A 158 -17.70 14.55 5.60
N ASP A 159 -18.03 13.59 6.47
CA ASP A 159 -17.77 13.68 7.92
C ASP A 159 -16.37 13.16 8.32
N ASP A 160 -15.62 12.60 7.37
CA ASP A 160 -14.30 12.04 7.61
C ASP A 160 -13.22 13.12 7.49
N VAL A 161 -12.21 13.05 8.35
CA VAL A 161 -11.07 13.96 8.37
C VAL A 161 -9.82 13.17 8.00
N GLY A 162 -9.23 13.52 6.86
CA GLY A 162 -7.94 12.96 6.47
C GLY A 162 -6.89 13.29 7.52
N ALA A 163 -6.06 12.31 7.87
CA ALA A 163 -5.05 12.42 8.90
C ALA A 163 -3.75 11.79 8.44
N SER A 164 -2.63 12.36 8.89
CA SER A 164 -1.32 11.75 8.67
C SER A 164 -0.51 11.69 9.94
N CYS A 165 0.16 10.56 10.16
CA CYS A 165 1.02 10.34 11.30
C CYS A 165 2.27 9.58 10.87
N ARG A 166 3.44 10.00 11.38
CA ARG A 166 4.70 9.27 11.13
C ARG A 166 4.64 7.92 11.82
N THR A 167 5.14 6.89 11.13
CA THR A 167 5.31 5.56 11.70
C THR A 167 6.78 5.26 11.94
N ARG A 168 7.02 4.25 12.75
CA ARG A 168 8.30 3.54 12.77
C ARG A 168 8.25 2.39 11.75
N PRO A 169 9.40 1.93 11.24
CA PRO A 169 9.43 0.71 10.44
C PRO A 169 8.79 -0.44 11.20
N PHE A 170 7.88 -1.15 10.54
CA PHE A 170 6.98 -2.11 11.16
C PHE A 170 7.04 -3.49 10.49
N GLN A 171 6.53 -4.48 11.22
CA GLN A 171 6.46 -5.88 10.81
C GLN A 171 5.02 -6.25 10.42
N ILE A 172 4.86 -7.21 9.52
CA ILE A 172 3.57 -7.78 9.14
C ILE A 172 3.40 -9.07 9.96
N PRO A 173 2.57 -9.09 11.03
CA PRO A 173 2.34 -10.30 11.81
C PRO A 173 1.50 -11.31 11.02
N LEU A 174 1.90 -12.58 11.01
CA LEU A 174 1.15 -13.67 10.39
C LEU A 174 -0.30 -13.74 10.90
N GLY A 175 -0.52 -13.40 12.17
CA GLY A 175 -1.87 -13.31 12.75
C GLY A 175 -2.80 -12.33 12.03
N ALA A 176 -2.28 -11.29 11.37
CA ALA A 176 -3.09 -10.34 10.60
C ALA A 176 -3.56 -10.91 9.26
N LEU A 177 -2.89 -11.94 8.75
CA LEU A 177 -3.27 -12.62 7.51
C LEU A 177 -4.28 -13.74 7.76
N LEU A 178 -4.46 -14.17 9.01
CA LEU A 178 -5.24 -15.34 9.39
C LEU A 178 -6.57 -14.95 10.06
N PRO A 179 -7.73 -15.44 9.58
CA PRO A 179 -9.02 -15.17 10.22
C PRO A 179 -9.21 -15.97 11.51
N VAL A 180 -10.07 -15.46 12.40
CA VAL A 180 -10.44 -16.16 13.65
C VAL A 180 -11.29 -17.40 13.39
N ARG A 181 -12.28 -17.30 12.47
CA ARG A 181 -13.32 -18.33 12.28
C ARG A 181 -12.95 -19.43 11.28
N LEU A 182 -12.14 -19.10 10.27
CA LEU A 182 -11.83 -19.99 9.16
C LEU A 182 -10.38 -20.47 9.27
N THR A 183 -10.12 -21.71 8.88
CA THR A 183 -8.77 -22.31 8.95
C THR A 183 -8.10 -22.43 7.59
N ASN A 184 -8.86 -22.29 6.49
CA ASN A 184 -8.42 -22.47 5.09
C ASN A 184 -8.49 -21.18 4.25
N LEU A 185 -8.50 -20.00 4.90
CA LEU A 185 -8.52 -18.69 4.25
C LEU A 185 -7.32 -17.88 4.70
N ILE A 186 -6.66 -17.19 3.76
CA ILE A 186 -5.53 -16.29 4.02
C ILE A 186 -5.84 -14.94 3.37
N ALA A 187 -5.66 -13.83 4.10
CA ALA A 187 -5.70 -12.50 3.52
C ALA A 187 -4.38 -12.18 2.80
N GLY A 188 -4.47 -11.77 1.54
CA GLY A 188 -3.31 -11.58 0.64
C GLY A 188 -3.13 -10.13 0.16
N GLY A 189 -3.76 -9.16 0.81
CA GLY A 189 -3.63 -7.74 0.47
C GLY A 189 -4.33 -6.85 1.50
N LYS A 190 -5.01 -5.80 1.06
CA LYS A 190 -5.75 -4.84 1.91
C LYS A 190 -6.87 -5.43 2.79
N ASN A 191 -7.17 -6.72 2.65
CA ASN A 191 -8.17 -7.43 3.43
C ASN A 191 -7.63 -7.99 4.75
N LEU A 192 -6.36 -7.76 5.09
CA LEU A 192 -5.72 -8.18 6.35
C LEU A 192 -6.33 -7.49 7.60
N GLY A 193 -5.93 -7.97 8.78
CA GLY A 193 -6.31 -7.44 10.09
C GLY A 193 -5.68 -6.09 10.44
N THR A 194 -6.28 -5.00 9.96
CA THR A 194 -5.92 -3.61 10.33
C THR A 194 -7.15 -2.83 10.79
N THR A 195 -6.92 -1.77 11.56
CA THR A 195 -7.94 -0.73 11.77
C THR A 195 -8.00 0.18 10.53
N HIS A 196 -9.02 1.04 10.45
CA HIS A 196 -9.05 2.10 9.43
C HIS A 196 -7.77 2.96 9.48
N ILE A 197 -7.28 3.25 10.70
CA ILE A 197 -6.07 4.04 10.94
C ILE A 197 -4.82 3.32 10.41
N THR A 198 -4.58 2.08 10.82
CA THR A 198 -3.35 1.35 10.43
C THR A 198 -3.41 0.86 8.99
N ASN A 199 -4.59 0.69 8.40
CA ASN A 199 -4.70 0.47 6.96
C ASN A 199 -4.01 1.59 6.17
N GLY A 200 -4.01 2.83 6.68
CA GLY A 200 -3.31 3.97 6.09
C GLY A 200 -1.82 3.73 5.81
N CYS A 201 -1.13 2.90 6.62
CA CYS A 201 0.27 2.54 6.40
C CYS A 201 0.49 1.14 5.80
N TYR A 202 -0.45 0.21 5.95
CA TYR A 202 -0.33 -1.15 5.40
C TYR A 202 -0.82 -1.29 3.95
N ARG A 203 -1.64 -0.36 3.45
CA ARG A 203 -2.24 -0.44 2.10
C ARG A 203 -1.32 -0.06 0.94
N LEU A 204 -0.10 0.42 1.22
CA LEU A 204 0.80 0.90 0.17
C LEU A 204 1.38 -0.30 -0.61
N HIS A 205 1.51 -0.14 -1.93
CA HIS A 205 1.91 -1.22 -2.85
C HIS A 205 3.11 -2.08 -2.40
N PRO A 206 4.23 -1.53 -1.88
CA PRO A 206 5.34 -2.38 -1.41
C PRO A 206 4.96 -3.28 -0.23
N VAL A 207 4.13 -2.77 0.69
CA VAL A 207 3.64 -3.53 1.84
C VAL A 207 2.58 -4.55 1.36
N GLU A 208 1.68 -4.14 0.46
CA GLU A 208 0.67 -5.02 -0.13
C GLU A 208 1.28 -6.18 -0.92
N TRP A 209 2.38 -5.94 -1.65
CA TRP A 209 3.14 -6.99 -2.34
C TRP A 209 3.77 -7.98 -1.36
N ASN A 210 4.39 -7.48 -0.29
CA ASN A 210 4.94 -8.36 0.75
C ASN A 210 3.85 -9.20 1.44
N ILE A 211 2.68 -8.61 1.74
CA ILE A 211 1.52 -9.35 2.27
C ILE A 211 1.10 -10.46 1.30
N GLY A 212 1.01 -10.18 0.00
CA GLY A 212 0.65 -11.16 -1.02
C GLY A 212 1.69 -12.28 -1.16
N GLU A 213 2.98 -11.93 -1.13
CA GLU A 213 4.10 -12.87 -1.16
C GLU A 213 4.08 -13.80 0.06
N ALA A 214 3.96 -13.25 1.26
CA ALA A 214 3.83 -14.01 2.50
C ALA A 214 2.60 -14.92 2.50
N ALA A 215 1.46 -14.44 2.00
CA ALA A 215 0.23 -15.22 1.90
C ALA A 215 0.37 -16.41 0.91
N GLY A 216 0.97 -16.18 -0.26
CA GLY A 216 1.23 -17.23 -1.24
C GLY A 216 2.23 -18.27 -0.73
N ALA A 217 3.32 -17.81 -0.11
CA ALA A 217 4.31 -18.68 0.52
C ALA A 217 3.69 -19.52 1.65
N LEU A 218 2.84 -18.91 2.48
CA LEU A 218 2.13 -19.62 3.55
C LEU A 218 1.20 -20.70 2.99
N ALA A 219 0.45 -20.40 1.92
CA ALA A 219 -0.42 -21.38 1.29
C ALA A 219 0.37 -22.59 0.78
N ALA A 220 1.48 -22.34 0.08
CA ALA A 220 2.35 -23.40 -0.44
C ALA A 220 3.00 -24.22 0.68
N TYR A 221 3.48 -23.56 1.74
CA TYR A 221 4.08 -24.21 2.90
C TYR A 221 3.07 -25.09 3.66
N ALA A 222 1.87 -24.56 3.92
CA ALA A 222 0.81 -25.27 4.61
C ALA A 222 0.35 -26.53 3.84
N LEU A 223 0.25 -26.45 2.51
CA LEU A 223 -0.03 -27.60 1.66
C LEU A 223 1.08 -28.66 1.72
N GLY A 224 2.35 -28.24 1.68
CA GLY A 224 3.50 -29.15 1.76
C GLY A 224 3.60 -29.87 3.10
N GLU A 225 3.33 -29.17 4.20
CA GLU A 225 3.31 -29.76 5.54
C GLU A 225 2.00 -30.50 5.86
N GLN A 226 0.99 -30.45 4.98
CA GLN A 226 -0.35 -31.01 5.18
C GLN A 226 -1.07 -30.47 6.43
N VAL A 227 -1.00 -29.15 6.63
CA VAL A 227 -1.56 -28.47 7.80
C VAL A 227 -2.44 -27.30 7.36
N ALA A 228 -3.34 -26.86 8.23
CA ALA A 228 -4.03 -25.60 7.99
C ALA A 228 -3.05 -24.42 8.12
N PRO A 229 -3.18 -23.34 7.31
CA PRO A 229 -2.38 -22.12 7.46
C PRO A 229 -2.36 -21.55 8.89
N ALA A 230 -3.50 -21.64 9.59
CA ALA A 230 -3.62 -21.25 10.99
C ALA A 230 -2.63 -22.00 11.91
N ALA A 231 -2.40 -23.29 11.66
CA ALA A 231 -1.55 -24.13 12.47
C ALA A 231 -0.07 -23.77 12.35
N VAL A 232 0.34 -23.12 11.24
CA VAL A 232 1.72 -22.62 11.06
C VAL A 232 2.06 -21.56 12.09
N ARG A 233 1.10 -20.70 12.43
CA ARG A 233 1.27 -19.68 13.48
C ARG A 233 1.18 -20.27 14.89
N GLU A 234 0.32 -21.24 15.09
CA GLU A 234 0.01 -21.80 16.41
C GLU A 234 1.09 -22.74 16.94
N ARG A 235 1.91 -23.30 16.05
CA ARG A 235 2.98 -24.23 16.37
C ARG A 235 4.35 -23.57 16.15
N PRO A 236 5.11 -23.27 17.22
CA PRO A 236 6.39 -22.56 17.12
C PRO A 236 7.38 -23.18 16.14
N GLU A 237 7.46 -24.50 16.08
CA GLU A 237 8.32 -25.24 15.17
C GLU A 237 7.92 -25.08 13.70
N LEU A 238 6.63 -24.90 13.41
CA LEU A 238 6.17 -24.61 12.07
C LEU A 238 6.44 -23.16 11.69
N LEU A 239 6.22 -22.24 12.63
CA LEU A 239 6.44 -20.82 12.45
C LEU A 239 7.92 -20.55 12.14
N GLU A 240 8.84 -21.12 12.92
CA GLU A 240 10.28 -20.93 12.72
C GLU A 240 10.73 -21.46 11.36
N ARG A 241 10.29 -22.67 10.98
CA ARG A 241 10.60 -23.26 9.66
C ARG A 241 10.02 -22.43 8.52
N PHE A 242 8.81 -21.89 8.68
CA PHE A 242 8.20 -21.02 7.69
C PHE A 242 8.93 -19.68 7.56
N GLN A 243 9.28 -19.03 8.67
CA GLN A 243 10.07 -17.80 8.69
C GLN A 243 11.46 -18.00 8.07
N ARG A 244 12.12 -19.14 8.35
CA ARG A 244 13.38 -19.52 7.70
C ARG A 244 13.22 -19.62 6.18
N ARG A 245 12.15 -20.27 5.70
CA ARG A 245 11.85 -20.37 4.27
C ARG A 245 11.64 -19.01 3.62
N LEU A 246 10.92 -18.09 4.27
CA LEU A 246 10.75 -16.71 3.79
C LEU A 246 12.11 -16.00 3.66
N LEU A 247 12.98 -16.13 4.66
CA LEU A 247 14.31 -15.54 4.65
C LEU A 247 15.22 -16.12 3.56
N GLU A 248 15.17 -17.43 3.33
CA GLU A 248 15.89 -18.10 2.23
C GLU A 248 15.41 -17.61 0.85
N GLN A 249 14.16 -17.18 0.75
CA GLN A 249 13.59 -16.54 -0.46
C GLN A 249 13.89 -15.04 -0.54
N GLY A 250 14.60 -14.47 0.44
CA GLY A 250 14.97 -13.06 0.47
C GLY A 250 13.88 -12.13 1.02
N VAL A 251 12.83 -12.66 1.65
CA VAL A 251 11.76 -11.87 2.27
C VAL A 251 12.19 -11.42 3.68
N PRO A 252 12.48 -10.13 3.91
CA PRO A 252 12.81 -9.65 5.24
C PRO A 252 11.59 -9.71 6.17
N ILE A 253 11.78 -10.24 7.38
CA ILE A 253 10.75 -10.32 8.43
C ILE A 253 11.06 -9.40 9.62
N ALA A 254 12.21 -8.74 9.62
CA ALA A 254 12.59 -7.68 10.53
C ALA A 254 13.25 -6.52 9.77
N TRP A 255 12.99 -5.29 10.21
CA TRP A 255 13.53 -4.10 9.55
C TRP A 255 14.98 -3.83 9.96
N LEU A 256 15.94 -4.41 9.25
CA LEU A 256 17.38 -4.20 9.45
C LEU A 256 17.95 -3.39 8.29
N VAL A 257 18.59 -2.25 8.58
CA VAL A 257 19.18 -1.36 7.55
C VAL A 257 20.66 -1.63 7.30
N GLU A 258 21.31 -2.39 8.17
CA GLU A 258 22.77 -2.60 8.17
C GLU A 258 23.19 -3.84 7.37
N VAL A 259 22.24 -4.67 6.96
CA VAL A 259 22.46 -5.95 6.29
C VAL A 259 21.51 -6.08 5.10
N GLY A 260 22.06 -6.01 3.89
CA GLY A 260 21.30 -6.20 2.66
C GLY A 260 20.90 -7.65 2.41
N ILE A 261 19.85 -7.86 1.61
CA ILE A 261 19.28 -9.19 1.27
C ILE A 261 20.35 -10.11 0.62
N GLY A 262 21.29 -9.55 -0.15
CA GLY A 262 22.35 -10.30 -0.81
C GLY A 262 23.58 -10.60 0.06
N GLU A 263 23.61 -10.17 1.32
CA GLU A 263 24.76 -10.40 2.20
C GLU A 263 24.68 -11.77 2.90
N ALA A 264 25.83 -12.44 3.06
CA ALA A 264 25.91 -13.77 3.70
C ALA A 264 25.32 -13.82 5.12
N ARG A 265 25.32 -12.69 5.83
CA ARG A 265 24.79 -12.55 7.20
C ARG A 265 23.30 -12.20 7.27
N PHE A 266 22.61 -12.03 6.14
CA PHE A 266 21.20 -11.65 6.10
C PHE A 266 20.31 -12.57 6.94
N LEU A 267 20.35 -13.87 6.65
CA LEU A 267 19.51 -14.86 7.31
C LEU A 267 19.76 -14.92 8.82
N SER A 268 21.02 -14.99 9.25
CA SER A 268 21.38 -15.08 10.66
C SER A 268 21.01 -13.81 11.43
N CYS A 269 21.26 -12.62 10.88
CA CYS A 269 20.89 -11.37 11.53
C CYS A 269 19.36 -11.22 11.69
N GLN A 270 18.59 -11.64 10.69
CA GLN A 270 17.12 -11.63 10.76
C GLN A 270 16.61 -12.58 11.84
N GLN A 271 17.10 -13.82 11.89
CA GLN A 271 16.71 -14.81 12.90
C GLN A 271 17.08 -14.36 14.32
N GLU A 272 18.30 -13.87 14.52
CA GLU A 272 18.76 -13.36 15.83
C GLU A 272 17.88 -12.20 16.30
N PHE A 273 17.48 -11.30 15.40
CA PHE A 273 16.55 -10.23 15.74
C PHE A 273 15.19 -10.78 16.20
N MET A 274 14.65 -11.77 15.46
CA MET A 274 13.36 -12.37 15.77
C MET A 274 13.33 -13.06 17.14
N ILE A 275 14.43 -13.68 17.54
CA ILE A 275 14.60 -14.36 18.84
C ILE A 275 14.81 -13.35 19.97
N ARG A 276 15.75 -12.41 19.81
CA ARG A 276 16.23 -11.59 20.94
C ARG A 276 15.40 -10.35 21.21
N ASN A 277 14.58 -9.89 20.25
CA ASN A 277 13.82 -8.65 20.35
C ASN A 277 14.63 -7.52 21.01
N PHE A 278 15.62 -6.99 20.28
CA PHE A 278 16.66 -6.05 20.77
C PHE A 278 16.15 -4.71 21.36
N HIS A 279 14.86 -4.59 21.71
CA HIS A 279 14.25 -3.38 22.26
C HIS A 279 13.68 -3.51 23.68
N GLN A 280 13.88 -4.63 24.40
CA GLN A 280 13.47 -4.71 25.81
C GLN A 280 14.55 -4.35 26.85
N GLY A 281 15.74 -3.86 26.45
CA GLY A 281 16.88 -3.82 27.40
C GLY A 281 17.91 -2.71 27.30
N ALA A 282 17.60 -1.55 26.71
CA ALA A 282 18.48 -0.38 26.84
C ALA A 282 17.67 0.83 27.32
N LYS A 283 17.57 0.97 28.65
CA LYS A 283 17.37 2.30 29.23
C LYS A 283 18.65 3.11 28.96
N PRO A 284 18.54 4.41 28.66
CA PRO A 284 19.71 5.29 28.56
C PRO A 284 20.51 5.30 29.87
#